data_AF-A0A2G2ZX23-F1
#
_entry.id   AF-A0A2G2ZX23-F1
#
_cell.length_a   1.000
_cell.length_b   1.000
_cell.length_c   1.000
_cell.angle_alpha   90.00
_cell.angle_beta   90.00
_cell.angle_gamma   90.00
#
_symmetry.space_group_name_H-M   'P 1'
#
loop_
_entity.id
_entity.type
_entity.pdbx_description
1 polymer ?
#
loop_
_entity_poly.entity_id
_entity_poly.type
_entity_poly.pdbx_seq_one_letter_code
_entity_poly.pdbx_strand_id
1 'polypeptide(L)'
;MLLLVGFHYHKAAPKLAWFQDVESMLNHHLAGLLGLGSLSWAGHQVHVSLPTNQFLKAGVDPKEIPLPHEFILNRHLLAQLYPSFAEGAAPFFTLNWSKYTDFLTFCGGLDPVTGGLWLTDIVHYYLAIAIFFLVAGHMYKTNWGIGHGLKDILEAHKGPFTGQGHKGLYEILTTSWHAKLSLNLAMLGSLTIVVAHHMYSMPPYPYLAADYGTQLLLFTYHMWIGGFLIVGAATHVTIFMVRDYDPTIRYNDLLDHVLRHRDAIISHLNWACIFLGFHSFCLYIHNDTMSALGHPQDMFSDTSIQLQPVFAQWIQNTHALAPRATTPGATASTSLTWGCERGYWKELIESIIWAHNKLKAAPATQPRALSIIQGRAVGVTHYLLGGIATTWAFFLARIIAVG
;
A
#
# COMPACT_ATOMS: atom_id res chain seq x y z
N MET A 1 -24.38 -2.52 -6.77
CA MET A 1 -23.27 -2.65 -7.74
C MET A 1 -23.60 -3.52 -8.93
N LEU A 2 -23.99 -4.79 -8.78
CA LEU A 2 -24.31 -5.67 -9.94
C LEU A 2 -25.36 -5.10 -10.89
N LEU A 3 -26.41 -4.46 -10.35
CA LEU A 3 -27.42 -3.77 -11.18
C LEU A 3 -26.84 -2.61 -11.99
N LEU A 4 -25.92 -1.83 -11.41
CA LEU A 4 -25.23 -0.73 -12.12
C LEU A 4 -24.34 -1.28 -13.24
N VAL A 5 -23.63 -2.39 -13.00
CA VAL A 5 -22.84 -3.07 -14.04
C VAL A 5 -23.75 -3.54 -15.17
N GLY A 6 -24.84 -4.24 -14.85
CA GLY A 6 -25.80 -4.70 -15.84
C GLY A 6 -26.43 -3.54 -16.63
N PHE A 7 -26.76 -2.44 -15.95
CA PHE A 7 -27.29 -1.23 -16.58
C PHE A 7 -26.28 -0.57 -17.52
N HIS A 8 -25.06 -0.30 -17.07
CA HIS A 8 -24.02 0.33 -17.90
C HIS A 8 -23.46 -0.58 -18.99
N TYR A 9 -23.70 -1.89 -18.92
CA TYR A 9 -23.32 -2.80 -20.00
C TYR A 9 -24.45 -2.99 -21.03
N HIS A 10 -25.68 -3.23 -20.56
CA HIS A 10 -26.79 -3.62 -21.46
C HIS A 10 -27.73 -2.47 -21.84
N LYS A 11 -27.82 -1.40 -21.04
CA LYS A 11 -28.80 -0.32 -21.25
C LYS A 11 -28.14 1.00 -21.63
N ALA A 12 -27.11 1.40 -20.90
CA ALA A 12 -26.45 2.71 -21.06
C ALA A 12 -24.93 2.55 -21.15
N ALA A 13 -24.49 1.89 -22.22
CA ALA A 13 -23.07 1.70 -22.54
C ALA A 13 -22.39 3.04 -22.86
N PRO A 14 -21.39 3.49 -22.07
CA PRO A 14 -20.66 4.71 -22.37
C PRO A 14 -19.85 4.58 -23.66
N LYS A 15 -19.70 5.70 -24.37
CA LYS A 15 -18.84 5.76 -25.56
C LYS A 15 -17.36 5.86 -25.17
N LEU A 16 -16.46 5.50 -26.08
CA LEU A 16 -15.00 5.55 -25.85
C LEU A 16 -14.51 6.94 -25.38
N ALA A 17 -15.07 8.02 -25.95
CA ALA A 17 -14.72 9.39 -25.57
C ALA A 17 -14.89 9.66 -24.06
N TRP A 18 -15.89 9.02 -23.42
CA TRP A 18 -16.10 9.14 -21.98
C TRP A 18 -14.99 8.45 -21.17
N PHE A 19 -14.51 7.28 -21.62
CA PHE A 19 -13.41 6.57 -20.97
C PHE A 19 -12.05 7.26 -21.15
N GLN A 20 -11.90 8.02 -22.24
CA GLN A 20 -10.67 8.74 -22.59
C GLN A 20 -10.63 10.17 -22.02
N ASP A 21 -11.71 10.65 -21.39
CA ASP A 21 -11.75 11.91 -20.66
C ASP A 21 -11.01 11.77 -19.31
N VAL A 22 -9.68 11.73 -19.38
CA VAL A 22 -8.81 11.46 -18.23
C VAL A 22 -8.71 12.64 -17.28
N GLU A 23 -8.79 13.87 -17.77
CA GLU A 23 -8.81 15.07 -16.95
C GLU A 23 -10.05 15.08 -16.04
N SER A 24 -11.23 14.80 -16.60
CA SER A 24 -12.46 14.67 -15.82
C SER A 24 -12.36 13.52 -14.82
N MET A 25 -11.91 12.34 -15.26
CA MET A 25 -11.73 11.19 -14.39
C MET A 25 -10.80 11.48 -13.21
N LEU A 26 -9.65 12.12 -13.45
CA LEU A 26 -8.69 12.48 -12.39
C LEU A 26 -9.27 13.51 -11.41
N ASN A 27 -9.91 14.57 -11.91
CA ASN A 27 -10.54 15.56 -11.05
C ASN A 27 -11.62 14.93 -10.15
N HIS A 28 -12.49 14.08 -10.71
CA HIS A 28 -13.54 13.41 -9.94
C HIS A 28 -12.99 12.37 -8.95
N HIS A 29 -11.93 11.65 -9.29
CA HIS A 29 -11.31 10.70 -8.36
C HIS A 29 -10.53 11.40 -7.24
N LEU A 30 -9.77 12.45 -7.55
CA LEU A 30 -9.02 13.20 -6.55
C LEU A 30 -9.97 13.97 -5.64
N ALA A 31 -10.78 14.89 -6.16
CA ALA A 31 -11.66 15.70 -5.32
C ALA A 31 -12.87 14.91 -4.79
N GLY A 32 -13.54 14.16 -5.67
CA GLY A 32 -14.75 13.45 -5.31
C GLY A 32 -14.47 12.20 -4.47
N LEU A 33 -13.80 11.21 -5.05
CA LEU A 33 -13.61 9.92 -4.37
C LEU A 33 -12.67 10.04 -3.15
N LEU A 34 -11.49 10.63 -3.31
CA LEU A 34 -10.50 10.74 -2.22
C LEU A 34 -10.81 11.91 -1.29
N GLY A 35 -11.08 13.10 -1.84
CA GLY A 35 -11.36 14.31 -1.09
C GLY A 35 -12.64 14.22 -0.25
N LEU A 36 -13.81 14.07 -0.89
CA LEU A 36 -15.08 13.96 -0.17
C LEU A 36 -15.17 12.68 0.67
N GLY A 37 -14.53 11.59 0.23
CA GLY A 37 -14.42 10.37 1.03
C GLY A 37 -13.68 10.61 2.35
N SER A 38 -12.51 11.27 2.28
CA SER A 38 -11.73 11.63 3.47
C SER A 38 -12.46 12.65 4.36
N LEU A 39 -13.15 13.62 3.75
CA LEU A 39 -13.93 14.63 4.50
C LEU A 39 -15.10 13.99 5.25
N SER A 40 -15.82 13.09 4.59
CA SER A 40 -16.95 12.36 5.19
C SER A 40 -16.46 11.45 6.32
N TRP A 41 -15.29 10.82 6.14
CA TRP A 41 -14.67 10.00 7.16
C TRP A 41 -14.21 10.83 8.38
N ALA A 42 -13.60 12.00 8.15
CA ALA A 42 -13.27 12.93 9.23
C ALA A 42 -14.53 13.37 10.00
N GLY A 43 -15.60 13.73 9.29
CA GLY A 43 -16.89 14.07 9.91
C GLY A 43 -17.47 12.92 10.74
N HIS A 44 -17.43 11.69 10.23
CA HIS A 44 -17.84 10.51 10.99
C HIS A 44 -16.99 10.32 12.25
N GLN A 45 -15.67 10.44 12.14
CA GLN A 45 -14.78 10.29 13.28
C GLN A 45 -15.02 11.37 14.34
N VAL A 46 -15.25 12.63 13.94
CA VAL A 46 -15.55 13.73 14.86
C VAL A 46 -16.85 13.51 15.61
N HIS A 47 -17.92 13.15 14.90
CA HIS A 47 -19.27 13.14 15.48
C HIS A 47 -19.69 11.79 16.07
N VAL A 48 -18.99 10.70 15.74
CA VAL A 48 -19.34 9.35 16.19
C VAL A 48 -18.15 8.67 16.88
N SER A 49 -17.04 8.49 16.18
CA SER A 49 -15.95 7.65 16.71
C SER A 49 -15.25 8.26 17.92
N LEU A 50 -15.01 9.57 17.93
CA LEU A 50 -14.33 10.27 19.01
C LEU A 50 -15.11 10.21 20.35
N PRO A 51 -16.40 10.62 20.41
CA PRO A 51 -17.19 10.52 21.63
C PRO A 51 -17.27 9.09 22.17
N THR A 52 -17.56 8.12 21.31
CA THR A 52 -17.68 6.71 21.71
C THR A 52 -16.36 6.17 22.26
N ASN A 53 -15.22 6.47 21.61
CA ASN A 53 -13.92 6.03 22.10
C ASN A 53 -13.54 6.68 23.42
N GLN A 54 -13.95 7.92 23.69
CA GLN A 54 -13.67 8.58 24.96
C GLN A 54 -14.37 7.87 26.13
N PHE A 55 -15.63 7.45 25.96
CA PHE A 55 -16.34 6.64 26.96
C PHE A 55 -15.73 5.26 27.14
N LEU A 56 -15.36 4.59 26.04
CA LEU A 56 -14.70 3.28 26.09
C LEU A 56 -13.35 3.36 26.83
N LYS A 57 -12.56 4.41 26.60
CA LYS A 57 -11.30 4.67 27.32
C LYS A 57 -11.52 4.97 28.80
N ALA A 58 -12.66 5.56 29.15
CA ALA A 58 -13.06 5.80 30.54
C ALA A 58 -13.62 4.55 31.24
N GLY A 59 -13.72 3.40 30.54
CA GLY A 59 -14.19 2.14 31.12
C GLY A 59 -15.71 2.02 31.26
N VAL A 60 -16.47 2.86 30.54
CA VAL A 60 -17.94 2.79 30.55
C VAL A 60 -18.41 1.55 29.79
N ASP A 61 -19.40 0.83 30.33
CA ASP A 61 -19.96 -0.35 29.67
C ASP A 61 -20.59 0.05 28.33
N PRO A 62 -20.33 -0.69 27.23
CA PRO A 62 -20.86 -0.36 25.91
C PRO A 62 -22.39 -0.20 25.85
N LYS A 63 -23.15 -0.79 26.77
CA LYS A 63 -24.61 -0.67 26.84
C LYS A 63 -25.07 0.65 27.47
N GLU A 64 -24.21 1.29 28.26
CA GLU A 64 -24.48 2.58 28.89
C GLU A 64 -24.03 3.76 28.01
N ILE A 65 -23.22 3.50 26.98
CA ILE A 65 -22.79 4.52 26.04
C ILE A 65 -23.99 5.00 25.21
N PRO A 66 -24.25 6.32 25.16
CA PRO A 66 -25.27 6.90 24.28
C PRO A 66 -25.11 6.44 22.83
N LEU A 67 -26.22 6.17 22.16
CA LEU A 67 -26.17 5.73 20.77
C LEU A 67 -25.62 6.85 19.87
N PRO A 68 -24.91 6.54 18.76
CA PRO A 68 -24.27 7.54 17.92
C PRO A 68 -25.15 8.70 17.44
N HIS A 69 -26.43 8.44 17.19
CA HIS A 69 -27.38 9.47 16.76
C HIS A 69 -27.71 10.46 17.88
N GLU A 70 -27.58 10.08 19.14
CA GLU A 70 -27.81 10.96 20.29
C GLU A 70 -26.72 12.02 20.41
N PHE A 71 -25.46 11.71 20.06
CA PHE A 71 -24.38 12.70 19.98
C PHE A 71 -24.64 13.76 18.90
N ILE A 72 -25.28 13.38 17.80
CA ILE A 72 -25.61 14.28 16.70
C ILE A 72 -26.79 15.19 17.07
N LEU A 73 -27.83 14.63 17.69
CA LEU A 73 -29.05 15.37 18.04
C LEU A 73 -28.84 16.26 19.28
N ASN A 74 -28.03 15.82 20.24
CA ASN A 74 -27.80 16.52 21.50
C ASN A 74 -26.40 17.11 21.57
N ARG A 75 -26.26 18.35 21.09
CA ARG A 75 -25.02 19.12 21.15
C ARG A 75 -24.46 19.29 22.57
N HIS A 76 -25.31 19.31 23.59
CA HIS A 76 -24.87 19.45 24.98
C HIS A 76 -24.01 18.26 25.42
N LEU A 77 -24.34 17.05 24.96
CA LEU A 77 -23.58 15.83 25.27
C LEU A 77 -22.17 15.89 24.66
N LEU A 78 -22.04 16.37 23.42
CA LEU A 78 -20.75 16.62 22.79
C LEU A 78 -19.95 17.73 23.49
N ALA A 79 -20.62 18.82 23.89
CA ALA A 79 -19.97 19.95 24.56
C ALA A 79 -19.42 19.58 25.95
N GLN A 80 -19.97 18.57 26.62
CA GLN A 80 -19.43 18.05 27.88
C GLN A 80 -18.09 17.32 27.68
N LEU A 81 -17.93 16.63 26.55
CA LEU A 81 -16.70 15.90 26.20
C LEU A 81 -15.64 16.82 25.59
N TYR A 82 -16.09 17.69 24.69
CA TYR A 82 -15.27 18.60 23.88
C TYR A 82 -15.85 20.02 23.99
N PRO A 83 -15.33 20.85 24.92
CA PRO A 83 -15.89 22.17 25.21
C PRO A 83 -16.01 23.11 24.00
N SER A 84 -15.18 22.95 22.96
CA SER A 84 -15.23 23.79 21.75
C SER A 84 -16.56 23.64 20.98
N PHE A 85 -17.26 22.52 21.14
CA PHE A 85 -18.57 22.32 20.53
C PHE A 85 -19.61 23.31 21.06
N ALA A 86 -19.40 23.97 22.21
CA ALA A 86 -20.28 25.03 22.69
C ALA A 86 -20.20 26.33 21.85
N GLU A 87 -19.07 26.59 21.18
CA GLU A 87 -18.88 27.75 20.28
C GLU A 87 -19.52 27.50 18.89
N GLY A 88 -19.62 26.25 18.47
CA GLY A 88 -20.31 25.83 17.25
C GLY A 88 -19.47 26.08 15.99
N ALA A 89 -20.14 26.39 14.87
CA ALA A 89 -19.46 26.58 13.59
C ALA A 89 -18.95 28.02 13.36
N ALA A 90 -19.20 28.97 14.28
CA ALA A 90 -18.76 30.35 14.10
C ALA A 90 -17.23 30.51 13.97
N PRO A 91 -16.39 29.81 14.78
CA PRO A 91 -14.94 29.86 14.62
C PRO A 91 -14.43 29.34 13.26
N PHE A 92 -15.14 28.39 12.64
CA PHE A 92 -14.81 27.89 11.31
C PHE A 92 -14.93 28.95 10.22
N PHE A 93 -16.07 29.65 10.16
CA PHE A 93 -16.31 30.69 9.14
C PHE A 93 -15.53 31.99 9.38
N THR A 94 -15.08 32.22 10.61
CA THR A 94 -14.22 33.37 10.97
C THR A 94 -12.72 33.06 10.88
N LEU A 95 -12.35 31.84 10.48
CA LEU A 95 -10.97 31.35 10.39
C LEU A 95 -10.21 31.33 11.73
N ASN A 96 -10.91 31.37 12.87
CA ASN A 96 -10.31 31.24 14.19
C ASN A 96 -10.20 29.75 14.60
N TRP A 97 -9.41 28.99 13.86
CA TRP A 97 -9.34 27.53 14.01
C TRP A 97 -8.62 27.05 15.27
N SER A 98 -7.93 27.94 15.99
CA SER A 98 -7.28 27.65 17.28
C SER A 98 -8.26 27.15 18.35
N LYS A 99 -9.56 27.33 18.15
CA LYS A 99 -10.62 26.91 19.05
C LYS A 99 -10.93 25.41 19.02
N TYR A 100 -10.53 24.69 17.97
CA TYR A 100 -10.87 23.27 17.78
C TYR A 100 -9.77 22.30 18.26
N THR A 101 -8.89 22.74 19.16
CA THR A 101 -7.73 21.96 19.63
C THR A 101 -8.08 20.79 20.54
N ASP A 102 -9.33 20.69 21.00
CA ASP A 102 -9.79 19.60 21.87
C ASP A 102 -10.08 18.31 21.10
N PHE A 103 -10.48 18.39 19.82
CA PHE A 103 -10.70 17.22 18.97
C PHE A 103 -9.81 17.18 17.71
N LEU A 104 -9.20 18.29 17.30
CA LEU A 104 -8.15 18.35 16.27
C LEU A 104 -6.79 18.56 16.92
N THR A 105 -6.12 17.45 17.27
CA THR A 105 -4.82 17.50 17.95
C THR A 105 -3.67 17.24 16.97
N PHE A 106 -2.45 17.43 17.47
CA PHE A 106 -1.22 17.03 16.81
C PHE A 106 -0.24 16.48 17.86
N CYS A 107 -0.72 15.53 18.67
CA CYS A 107 0.06 14.97 19.77
C CYS A 107 1.27 14.21 19.22
N GLY A 108 1.05 13.35 18.21
CA GLY A 108 2.05 12.45 17.68
C GLY A 108 2.30 11.27 18.63
N GLY A 109 2.51 10.08 18.06
CA GLY A 109 2.75 8.85 18.82
C GLY A 109 1.47 8.07 19.15
N LEU A 110 1.52 7.28 20.22
CA LEU A 110 0.48 6.33 20.60
C LEU A 110 -0.22 6.79 21.88
N ASP A 111 -1.52 6.51 21.95
CA ASP A 111 -2.31 6.64 23.17
C ASP A 111 -1.90 5.56 24.19
N PRO A 112 -1.41 5.93 25.39
CA PRO A 112 -0.94 4.97 26.39
C PRO A 112 -2.01 3.98 26.86
N VAL A 113 -3.30 4.33 26.79
CA VAL A 113 -4.39 3.46 27.23
C VAL A 113 -4.64 2.35 26.22
N THR A 114 -4.66 2.71 24.94
CA THR A 114 -5.08 1.79 23.87
C THR A 114 -3.91 1.19 23.10
N GLY A 115 -2.71 1.77 23.19
CA GLY A 115 -1.55 1.39 22.37
C GLY A 115 -1.70 1.71 20.88
N GLY A 116 -2.79 2.36 20.46
CA GLY A 116 -3.02 2.79 19.08
C GLY A 116 -2.72 4.28 18.88
N LEU A 117 -2.76 4.75 17.64
CA LEU A 117 -2.65 6.18 17.32
C LEU A 117 -3.78 7.00 17.98
N TRP A 118 -3.49 8.25 18.32
CA TRP A 118 -4.50 9.19 18.80
C TRP A 118 -5.58 9.41 17.76
N LEU A 119 -6.83 9.08 18.08
CA LEU A 119 -7.95 9.24 17.15
C LEU A 119 -8.17 10.70 16.76
N THR A 120 -7.89 11.64 17.66
CA THR A 120 -7.93 13.08 17.40
C THR A 120 -6.86 13.52 16.39
N ASP A 121 -5.68 12.89 16.39
CA ASP A 121 -4.65 13.11 15.37
C ASP A 121 -5.06 12.49 14.02
N ILE A 122 -5.69 11.30 14.04
CA ILE A 122 -6.23 10.65 12.83
C ILE A 122 -7.29 11.54 12.17
N VAL A 123 -8.20 12.12 12.97
CA VAL A 123 -9.21 13.07 12.48
C VAL A 123 -8.56 14.26 11.78
N HIS A 124 -7.59 14.87 12.45
CA HIS A 124 -6.89 16.03 11.88
C HIS A 124 -6.14 15.66 10.59
N TYR A 125 -5.52 14.48 10.55
CA TYR A 125 -4.92 13.93 9.34
C TYR A 125 -5.93 13.77 8.20
N TYR A 126 -7.09 13.15 8.42
CA TYR A 126 -8.09 12.97 7.36
C TYR A 126 -8.68 14.29 6.89
N LEU A 127 -8.85 15.28 7.77
CA LEU A 127 -9.26 16.62 7.39
C LEU A 127 -8.21 17.30 6.48
N ALA A 128 -6.93 17.19 6.84
CA ALA A 128 -5.84 17.73 6.02
C ALA A 128 -5.75 17.04 4.65
N ILE A 129 -5.86 15.71 4.63
CA ILE A 129 -5.88 14.91 3.39
C ILE A 129 -7.10 15.24 2.52
N ALA A 130 -8.27 15.45 3.13
CA ALA A 130 -9.46 15.87 2.41
C ALA A 130 -9.24 17.20 1.68
N ILE A 131 -8.73 18.21 2.39
CA ILE A 131 -8.44 19.52 1.80
C ILE A 131 -7.39 19.39 0.68
N PHE A 132 -6.32 18.64 0.92
CA PHE A 132 -5.28 18.39 -0.07
C PHE A 132 -5.85 17.80 -1.36
N PHE A 133 -6.65 16.73 -1.28
CA PHE A 133 -7.22 16.08 -2.45
C PHE A 133 -8.33 16.88 -3.12
N LEU A 134 -9.13 17.63 -2.34
CA LEU A 134 -10.12 18.56 -2.89
C LEU A 134 -9.44 19.63 -3.74
N VAL A 135 -8.35 20.22 -3.26
CA VAL A 135 -7.58 21.21 -4.03
C VAL A 135 -6.89 20.56 -5.23
N ALA A 136 -6.25 19.40 -5.05
CA ALA A 136 -5.55 18.69 -6.12
C ALA A 136 -6.48 18.30 -7.29
N GLY A 137 -7.73 17.93 -7.00
CA GLY A 137 -8.73 17.60 -8.03
C GLY A 137 -9.28 18.79 -8.82
N HIS A 138 -8.76 20.01 -8.64
CA HIS A 138 -9.07 21.18 -9.46
C HIS A 138 -7.90 21.59 -10.38
N MET A 139 -6.85 20.77 -10.49
CA MET A 139 -5.67 21.06 -11.30
C MET A 139 -5.94 20.90 -12.81
N TYR A 140 -6.72 19.91 -13.22
CA TYR A 140 -6.85 19.55 -14.64
C TYR A 140 -7.97 20.31 -15.35
N LYS A 141 -7.70 20.71 -16.59
CA LYS A 141 -8.61 21.50 -17.42
C LYS A 141 -9.85 20.69 -17.80
N THR A 142 -11.02 21.30 -17.62
CA THR A 142 -12.32 20.73 -18.06
C THR A 142 -13.06 21.73 -18.95
N ASN A 143 -14.40 21.75 -18.90
CA ASN A 143 -15.25 22.52 -19.81
C ASN A 143 -15.13 24.05 -19.66
N TRP A 144 -14.69 24.55 -18.50
CA TRP A 144 -14.60 25.99 -18.22
C TRP A 144 -13.29 26.65 -18.65
N GLY A 145 -12.41 25.91 -19.34
CA GLY A 145 -11.16 26.47 -19.88
C GLY A 145 -10.05 26.75 -18.86
N ILE A 146 -10.32 26.60 -17.55
CA ILE A 146 -9.38 26.80 -16.45
C ILE A 146 -8.74 25.46 -16.07
N GLY A 147 -7.42 25.45 -15.84
CA GLY A 147 -6.64 24.28 -15.44
C GLY A 147 -5.60 23.87 -16.49
N HIS A 148 -4.94 22.73 -16.27
CA HIS A 148 -3.89 22.22 -17.15
C HIS A 148 -4.36 21.06 -18.01
N GLY A 149 -3.96 21.04 -19.29
CA GLY A 149 -4.08 19.84 -20.15
C GLY A 149 -2.97 18.84 -19.81
N LEU A 150 -3.31 17.57 -19.60
CA LEU A 150 -2.32 16.57 -19.18
C LEU A 150 -1.28 16.34 -20.29
N LYS A 151 -1.74 16.33 -21.55
CA LYS A 151 -0.87 16.23 -22.72
C LYS A 151 0.12 17.39 -22.79
N ASP A 152 -0.34 18.62 -22.57
CA ASP A 152 0.51 19.82 -22.62
C ASP A 152 1.59 19.77 -21.54
N ILE A 153 1.23 19.35 -20.32
CA ILE A 153 2.20 19.13 -19.23
C ILE A 153 3.26 18.12 -19.68
N LEU A 154 2.85 16.96 -20.19
CA LEU A 154 3.79 15.91 -20.58
C LEU A 154 4.74 16.38 -21.69
N GLU A 155 4.21 17.01 -22.74
CA GLU A 155 5.01 17.46 -23.87
C GLU A 155 5.94 18.64 -23.53
N ALA A 156 5.60 19.44 -22.52
CA ALA A 156 6.49 20.50 -22.03
C ALA A 156 7.74 19.96 -21.33
N HIS A 157 7.71 18.73 -20.78
CA HIS A 157 8.83 18.15 -20.06
C HIS A 157 9.77 17.38 -20.98
N LYS A 158 10.78 18.09 -21.51
CA LYS A 158 11.87 17.55 -22.33
C LYS A 158 13.22 18.03 -21.81
N GLY A 159 14.24 17.18 -21.92
CA GLY A 159 15.59 17.47 -21.47
C GLY A 159 16.63 17.17 -22.54
N PRO A 160 17.87 17.67 -22.37
CA PRO A 160 18.94 17.49 -23.35
C PRO A 160 19.32 16.02 -23.57
N PHE A 161 19.12 15.17 -22.55
CA PHE A 161 19.47 13.74 -22.61
C PHE A 161 18.30 12.83 -23.02
N THR A 162 17.06 13.32 -23.00
CA THR A 162 15.84 12.50 -23.09
C THR A 162 15.10 12.63 -24.44
N GLY A 163 15.73 13.25 -25.44
CA GLY A 163 15.15 13.39 -26.78
C GLY A 163 13.82 14.14 -26.77
N GLN A 164 12.76 13.49 -27.24
CA GLN A 164 11.39 14.03 -27.26
C GLN A 164 10.67 13.93 -25.91
N GLY A 165 11.33 13.47 -24.85
CA GLY A 165 10.78 13.41 -23.50
C GLY A 165 9.53 12.52 -23.42
N HIS A 166 8.46 13.04 -22.82
CA HIS A 166 7.22 12.30 -22.57
C HIS A 166 6.22 12.30 -23.73
N LYS A 167 6.64 12.72 -24.94
CA LYS A 167 5.77 12.76 -26.11
C LYS A 167 5.16 11.36 -26.36
N GLY A 168 3.85 11.31 -26.57
CA GLY A 168 3.13 10.06 -26.82
C GLY A 168 2.67 9.30 -25.56
N LEU A 169 3.15 9.65 -24.36
CA LEU A 169 2.77 8.93 -23.14
C LEU A 169 1.28 9.08 -22.82
N TYR A 170 0.72 10.27 -23.08
CA TYR A 170 -0.71 10.54 -22.96
C TYR A 170 -1.53 9.57 -23.83
N GLU A 171 -1.14 9.39 -25.08
CA GLU A 171 -1.78 8.48 -26.01
C GLU A 171 -1.66 7.02 -25.55
N ILE A 172 -0.51 6.59 -25.00
CA ILE A 172 -0.36 5.22 -24.47
C ILE A 172 -1.37 4.96 -23.35
N LEU A 173 -1.46 5.86 -22.38
CA LEU A 173 -2.29 5.67 -21.19
C LEU A 173 -3.80 5.85 -21.46
N THR A 174 -4.16 6.49 -22.57
CA THR A 174 -5.56 6.67 -23.00
C THR A 174 -6.04 5.62 -23.99
N THR A 175 -5.15 4.96 -24.73
CA THR A 175 -5.52 3.90 -25.69
C THR A 175 -5.32 2.49 -25.13
N SER A 176 -4.26 2.25 -24.36
CA SER A 176 -3.97 0.92 -23.82
C SER A 176 -4.42 0.77 -22.37
N TRP A 177 -5.41 -0.10 -22.16
CA TRP A 177 -5.82 -0.53 -20.83
C TRP A 177 -4.74 -1.32 -20.09
N HIS A 178 -3.89 -2.06 -20.81
CA HIS A 178 -2.80 -2.83 -20.21
C HIS A 178 -1.69 -1.92 -19.68
N ALA A 179 -1.37 -0.82 -20.40
CA ALA A 179 -0.43 0.18 -19.90
C ALA A 179 -0.94 0.84 -18.61
N LYS A 180 -2.21 1.27 -18.60
CA LYS A 180 -2.85 1.88 -17.42
C LYS A 180 -2.94 0.90 -16.24
N LEU A 181 -3.33 -0.34 -16.50
CA LEU A 181 -3.42 -1.38 -15.47
C LEU A 181 -2.04 -1.71 -14.89
N SER A 182 -1.01 -1.81 -15.72
CA SER A 182 0.36 -2.04 -15.26
C SER A 182 0.82 -0.96 -14.28
N LEU A 183 0.67 0.31 -14.64
CA LEU A 183 1.03 1.43 -13.77
C LEU A 183 0.24 1.41 -12.45
N ASN A 184 -1.08 1.19 -12.53
CA ASN A 184 -1.94 1.13 -11.35
C ASN A 184 -1.56 -0.02 -10.42
N LEU A 185 -1.25 -1.20 -10.94
CA LEU A 185 -0.82 -2.35 -10.16
C LEU A 185 0.55 -2.13 -9.51
N ALA A 186 1.49 -1.47 -10.21
CA ALA A 186 2.80 -1.14 -9.66
C ALA A 186 2.68 -0.18 -8.46
N MET A 187 1.87 0.87 -8.62
CA MET A 187 1.64 1.86 -7.56
C MET A 187 0.85 1.27 -6.39
N LEU A 188 -0.24 0.54 -6.67
CA LEU A 188 -1.07 -0.07 -5.64
C LEU A 188 -0.31 -1.16 -4.87
N GLY A 189 0.46 -1.99 -5.56
CA GLY A 189 1.26 -3.03 -4.93
C GLY A 189 2.34 -2.44 -4.01
N SER A 190 3.03 -1.40 -4.47
CA SER A 190 4.02 -0.67 -3.67
C SER A 190 3.36 0.02 -2.46
N LEU A 191 2.21 0.67 -2.66
CA LEU A 191 1.43 1.28 -1.58
C LEU A 191 0.98 0.24 -0.56
N THR A 192 0.56 -0.94 -0.99
CA THR A 192 0.14 -2.03 -0.08
C THR A 192 1.31 -2.49 0.80
N ILE A 193 2.53 -2.56 0.27
CA ILE A 193 3.75 -2.85 1.05
C ILE A 193 4.04 -1.73 2.04
N VAL A 194 3.93 -0.45 1.62
CA VAL A 194 4.11 0.70 2.52
C VAL A 194 3.07 0.68 3.65
N VAL A 195 1.81 0.33 3.35
CA VAL A 195 0.76 0.15 4.36
C VAL A 195 1.15 -0.93 5.37
N ALA A 196 1.71 -2.06 4.93
CA ALA A 196 2.22 -3.08 5.83
C ALA A 196 3.25 -2.49 6.81
N HIS A 197 4.25 -1.77 6.28
CA HIS A 197 5.31 -1.15 7.08
C HIS A 197 4.81 -0.04 8.03
N HIS A 198 3.83 0.74 7.61
CA HIS A 198 3.27 1.80 8.45
C HIS A 198 2.36 1.23 9.55
N MET A 199 1.50 0.25 9.25
CA MET A 199 0.55 -0.27 10.24
C MET A 199 1.20 -1.01 11.41
N TYR A 200 2.29 -1.75 11.15
CA TYR A 200 2.94 -2.50 12.21
C TYR A 200 3.79 -1.61 13.14
N SER A 201 4.38 -0.54 12.61
CA SER A 201 5.21 0.41 13.38
C SER A 201 4.40 1.56 13.98
N MET A 202 3.25 1.90 13.40
CA MET A 202 2.32 2.91 13.88
C MET A 202 0.90 2.32 13.92
N PRO A 203 0.57 1.48 14.93
CA PRO A 203 -0.72 0.80 15.03
C PRO A 203 -1.90 1.80 15.04
N PRO A 204 -2.76 1.84 14.01
CA PRO A 204 -3.78 2.89 13.91
C PRO A 204 -5.04 2.58 14.71
N TYR A 205 -5.21 1.34 15.20
CA TYR A 205 -6.42 0.90 15.88
C TYR A 205 -6.18 0.69 17.38
N PRO A 206 -7.18 1.00 18.24
CA PRO A 206 -7.13 0.69 19.66
C PRO A 206 -6.88 -0.80 19.92
N TYR A 207 -5.99 -1.10 20.86
CA TYR A 207 -5.58 -2.44 21.33
C TYR A 207 -4.92 -3.34 20.28
N LEU A 208 -4.69 -2.85 19.05
CA LEU A 208 -4.02 -3.60 18.00
C LEU A 208 -2.53 -3.85 18.31
N ALA A 209 -1.87 -2.91 18.98
CA ALA A 209 -0.45 -3.05 19.30
C ALA A 209 -0.15 -4.23 20.24
N ALA A 210 -1.11 -4.56 21.12
CA ALA A 210 -1.01 -5.68 22.05
C ALA A 210 -1.40 -7.02 21.39
N ASP A 211 -2.18 -7.01 20.32
CA ASP A 211 -2.54 -8.20 19.56
C ASP A 211 -1.47 -8.53 18.52
N TYR A 212 -0.46 -9.28 18.96
CA TYR A 212 0.65 -9.69 18.10
C TYR A 212 0.21 -10.57 16.93
N GLY A 213 -0.85 -11.36 17.10
CA GLY A 213 -1.40 -12.22 16.06
C GLY A 213 -1.94 -11.40 14.90
N THR A 214 -2.81 -10.44 15.19
CA THR A 214 -3.39 -9.57 14.16
C THR A 214 -2.31 -8.71 13.48
N GLN A 215 -1.32 -8.21 14.21
CA GLN A 215 -0.21 -7.44 13.62
C GLN A 215 0.62 -8.25 12.61
N LEU A 216 1.04 -9.47 13.00
CA LEU A 216 1.82 -10.34 12.12
C LEU A 216 1.03 -10.73 10.86
N LEU A 217 -0.25 -11.04 11.02
CA LEU A 217 -1.12 -11.45 9.90
C LEU A 217 -1.39 -10.27 8.96
N LEU A 218 -1.68 -9.08 9.48
CA LEU A 218 -1.90 -7.89 8.64
C LEU A 218 -0.63 -7.54 7.87
N PHE A 219 0.53 -7.56 8.51
CA PHE A 219 1.80 -7.28 7.84
C PHE A 219 2.05 -8.28 6.70
N THR A 220 2.03 -9.57 7.00
CA THR A 220 2.32 -10.63 6.02
C THR A 220 1.30 -10.65 4.89
N TYR A 221 0.02 -10.43 5.19
CA TYR A 221 -1.04 -10.33 4.19
C TYR A 221 -0.78 -9.20 3.19
N HIS A 222 -0.55 -7.98 3.68
CA HIS A 222 -0.30 -6.82 2.82
C HIS A 222 0.99 -6.96 2.01
N MET A 223 2.04 -7.57 2.58
CA MET A 223 3.28 -7.88 1.85
C MET A 223 3.05 -8.84 0.68
N TRP A 224 2.27 -9.91 0.89
CA TRP A 224 1.96 -10.87 -0.17
C TRP A 224 1.09 -10.24 -1.27
N ILE A 225 0.02 -9.53 -0.90
CA ILE A 225 -0.84 -8.84 -1.86
C ILE A 225 -0.02 -7.83 -2.68
N GLY A 226 0.81 -7.02 -2.01
CA GLY A 226 1.67 -6.07 -2.71
C GLY A 226 2.62 -6.73 -3.69
N GLY A 227 3.26 -7.84 -3.30
CA GLY A 227 4.11 -8.63 -4.19
C GLY A 227 3.36 -9.18 -5.41
N PHE A 228 2.16 -9.73 -5.23
CA PHE A 228 1.32 -10.21 -6.33
C PHE A 228 0.96 -9.11 -7.32
N LEU A 229 0.58 -7.93 -6.81
CA LEU A 229 0.22 -6.79 -7.66
C LEU A 229 1.43 -6.28 -8.45
N ILE A 230 2.62 -6.19 -7.85
CA ILE A 230 3.85 -5.78 -8.55
C ILE A 230 4.23 -6.76 -9.67
N VAL A 231 4.14 -8.08 -9.43
CA VAL A 231 4.38 -9.09 -10.48
C VAL A 231 3.30 -9.01 -11.57
N GLY A 232 2.05 -8.74 -11.20
CA GLY A 232 0.96 -8.45 -12.13
C GLY A 232 1.24 -7.22 -13.00
N ALA A 233 1.84 -6.17 -12.43
CA ALA A 233 2.26 -4.98 -13.16
C ALA A 233 3.28 -5.30 -14.26
N ALA A 234 4.31 -6.09 -13.91
CA ALA A 234 5.33 -6.56 -14.86
C ALA A 234 4.72 -7.42 -16.00
N THR A 235 3.71 -8.23 -15.66
CA THR A 235 2.98 -9.02 -16.65
C THR A 235 2.21 -8.13 -17.62
N HIS A 236 1.48 -7.13 -17.11
CA HIS A 236 0.68 -6.25 -17.95
C HIS A 236 1.50 -5.29 -18.82
N VAL A 237 2.68 -4.83 -18.36
CA VAL A 237 3.58 -4.06 -19.24
C VAL A 237 4.13 -4.94 -20.36
N THR A 238 4.40 -6.21 -20.09
CA THR A 238 4.84 -7.16 -21.13
C THR A 238 3.73 -7.38 -22.16
N ILE A 239 2.48 -7.53 -21.72
CA ILE A 239 1.32 -7.64 -22.62
C ILE A 239 1.15 -6.37 -23.46
N PHE A 240 1.29 -5.19 -22.84
CA PHE A 240 1.29 -3.91 -23.54
C PHE A 240 2.37 -3.86 -24.62
N MET A 241 3.61 -4.22 -24.29
CA MET A 241 4.74 -4.22 -25.23
C MET A 241 4.53 -5.16 -26.42
N VAL A 242 3.82 -6.27 -26.23
CA VAL A 242 3.55 -7.24 -27.29
C VAL A 242 2.36 -6.86 -28.17
N ARG A 243 1.31 -6.28 -27.59
CA ARG A 243 0.02 -6.07 -28.28
C ARG A 243 -0.21 -4.65 -28.75
N ASP A 244 0.15 -3.67 -27.93
CA ASP A 244 -0.34 -2.30 -28.07
C ASP A 244 0.80 -1.29 -28.36
N TYR A 245 2.05 -1.70 -28.21
CA TYR A 245 3.22 -0.87 -28.53
C TYR A 245 3.50 -0.86 -30.04
N ASP A 246 3.54 0.34 -30.63
CA ASP A 246 3.86 0.55 -32.04
C ASP A 246 5.15 1.38 -32.17
N PRO A 247 6.27 0.80 -32.63
CA PRO A 247 7.54 1.52 -32.78
C PRO A 247 7.53 2.54 -33.92
N THR A 248 6.59 2.46 -34.87
CA THR A 248 6.58 3.34 -36.06
C THR A 248 6.14 4.77 -35.71
N ILE A 249 5.28 4.90 -34.71
CA ILE A 249 4.75 6.19 -34.23
C ILE A 249 5.65 6.75 -33.12
N ARG A 250 6.49 5.91 -32.49
CA ARG A 250 7.22 6.20 -31.24
C ARG A 250 8.71 6.32 -31.47
N TYR A 251 9.09 7.42 -32.11
CA TYR A 251 10.48 7.72 -32.39
C TYR A 251 11.08 8.69 -31.37
N ASN A 252 12.19 8.31 -30.76
CA ASN A 252 13.03 9.17 -29.93
C ASN A 252 12.34 9.77 -28.70
N ASP A 253 11.32 9.10 -28.18
CA ASP A 253 10.73 9.37 -26.85
C ASP A 253 11.49 8.60 -25.74
N LEU A 254 11.07 8.78 -24.49
CA LEU A 254 11.68 8.11 -23.34
C LEU A 254 11.61 6.57 -23.42
N LEU A 255 10.51 6.02 -23.92
CA LEU A 255 10.31 4.56 -23.97
C LEU A 255 11.22 3.93 -25.02
N ASP A 256 11.34 4.56 -26.19
CA ASP A 256 12.27 4.17 -27.24
C ASP A 256 13.74 4.26 -26.77
N HIS A 257 14.11 5.31 -26.02
CA HIS A 257 15.45 5.43 -25.43
C HIS A 257 15.79 4.25 -24.51
N VAL A 258 14.86 3.87 -23.62
CA VAL A 258 15.05 2.72 -22.71
C VAL A 258 15.24 1.43 -23.52
N LEU A 259 14.45 1.24 -24.58
CA LEU A 259 14.56 0.06 -25.44
C LEU A 259 15.88 -0.01 -26.21
N ARG A 260 16.40 1.12 -26.68
CA ARG A 260 17.69 1.20 -27.41
C ARG A 260 18.90 0.84 -26.55
N HIS A 261 18.80 1.02 -25.23
CA HIS A 261 19.89 0.72 -24.29
C HIS A 261 19.55 -0.43 -23.33
N ARG A 262 18.56 -1.26 -23.67
CA ARG A 262 18.08 -2.36 -22.81
C ARG A 262 19.19 -3.33 -22.40
N ASP A 263 20.13 -3.63 -23.29
CA ASP A 263 21.20 -4.59 -23.01
C ASP A 263 22.18 -4.05 -21.95
N ALA A 264 22.42 -2.74 -21.94
CA ALA A 264 23.19 -2.07 -20.89
C ALA A 264 22.43 -2.12 -19.56
N ILE A 265 21.13 -1.82 -19.55
CA ILE A 265 20.30 -1.87 -18.33
C ILE A 265 20.30 -3.27 -17.73
N ILE A 266 20.06 -4.31 -18.55
CA ILE A 266 20.01 -5.70 -18.09
C ILE A 266 21.37 -6.20 -17.62
N SER A 267 22.47 -5.86 -18.29
CA SER A 267 23.81 -6.28 -17.87
C SER A 267 24.24 -5.64 -16.55
N HIS A 268 23.95 -4.36 -16.32
CA HIS A 268 24.23 -3.69 -15.05
C HIS A 268 23.36 -4.24 -13.92
N LEU A 269 22.08 -4.51 -14.17
CA LEU A 269 21.21 -5.15 -13.19
C LEU A 269 21.68 -6.56 -12.84
N ASN A 270 22.13 -7.34 -13.83
CA ASN A 270 22.70 -8.67 -13.60
C ASN A 270 23.96 -8.60 -12.72
N TRP A 271 24.88 -7.70 -13.04
CA TRP A 271 26.06 -7.46 -12.21
C TRP A 271 25.69 -7.09 -10.78
N ALA A 272 24.73 -6.17 -10.59
CA ALA A 272 24.26 -5.77 -9.27
C ALA A 272 23.65 -6.94 -8.50
N CYS A 273 22.85 -7.80 -9.13
CA CYS A 273 22.29 -9.01 -8.51
C CYS A 273 23.38 -9.99 -8.05
N ILE A 274 24.41 -10.21 -8.89
CA ILE A 274 25.55 -11.07 -8.54
C ILE A 274 26.32 -10.47 -7.36
N PHE A 275 26.62 -9.18 -7.42
CA PHE A 275 27.30 -8.45 -6.36
C PHE A 275 26.53 -8.57 -5.04
N LEU A 276 25.22 -8.29 -5.04
CA LEU A 276 24.38 -8.42 -3.86
C LEU A 276 24.34 -9.85 -3.33
N GLY A 277 24.26 -10.87 -4.20
CA GLY A 277 24.31 -12.27 -3.77
C GLY A 277 25.60 -12.63 -3.01
N PHE A 278 26.76 -12.24 -3.56
CA PHE A 278 28.06 -12.47 -2.92
C PHE A 278 28.26 -11.65 -1.63
N HIS A 279 27.69 -10.45 -1.54
CA HIS A 279 27.89 -9.55 -0.40
C HIS A 279 26.71 -9.53 0.58
N SER A 280 25.78 -10.48 0.47
CA SER A 280 24.72 -10.72 1.45
C SER A 280 24.65 -12.20 1.82
N PHE A 281 24.14 -13.05 0.92
CA PHE A 281 23.95 -14.47 1.18
C PHE A 281 25.27 -15.20 1.51
N CYS A 282 26.37 -14.90 0.81
CA CYS A 282 27.65 -15.55 1.13
C CYS A 282 28.24 -15.12 2.48
N LEU A 283 27.82 -14.00 3.07
CA LEU A 283 28.22 -13.64 4.43
C LEU A 283 27.59 -14.60 5.45
N TYR A 284 26.37 -15.10 5.20
CA TYR A 284 25.76 -16.15 6.02
C TYR A 284 26.52 -17.47 5.90
N ILE A 285 26.90 -17.88 4.68
CA ILE A 285 27.72 -19.09 4.46
C ILE A 285 29.08 -18.96 5.15
N HIS A 286 29.71 -17.78 5.06
CA HIS A 286 30.95 -17.48 5.78
C HIS A 286 30.76 -17.67 7.29
N ASN A 287 29.71 -17.08 7.86
CA ASN A 287 29.39 -17.21 9.28
C ASN A 287 29.13 -18.66 9.71
N ASP A 288 28.35 -19.43 8.94
CA ASP A 288 28.11 -20.85 9.22
C ASP A 288 29.41 -21.65 9.18
N THR A 289 30.29 -21.36 8.22
CA THR A 289 31.59 -22.03 8.10
C THR A 289 32.53 -21.67 9.25
N MET A 290 32.67 -20.38 9.58
CA MET A 290 33.51 -19.93 10.70
C MET A 290 33.00 -20.46 12.05
N SER A 291 31.68 -20.50 12.24
CA SER A 291 31.06 -21.10 13.41
C SER A 291 31.36 -22.60 13.49
N ALA A 292 31.17 -23.35 12.40
CA ALA A 292 31.46 -24.79 12.34
C ALA A 292 32.95 -25.13 12.56
N LEU A 293 33.85 -24.24 12.13
CA LEU A 293 35.30 -24.39 12.35
C LEU A 293 35.74 -24.03 13.78
N GLY A 294 34.85 -23.48 14.61
CA GLY A 294 35.18 -23.04 15.98
C GLY A 294 35.91 -21.70 16.03
N HIS A 295 35.70 -20.85 15.03
CA HIS A 295 36.31 -19.51 14.89
C HIS A 295 35.26 -18.38 15.01
N PRO A 296 34.59 -18.22 16.17
CA PRO A 296 33.54 -17.20 16.33
C PRO A 296 34.07 -15.75 16.29
N GLN A 297 35.37 -15.54 16.53
CA GLN A 297 36.02 -14.23 16.40
C GLN A 297 36.13 -13.75 14.94
N ASP A 298 36.04 -14.67 13.97
CA ASP A 298 36.17 -14.36 12.53
C ASP A 298 34.79 -14.22 11.84
N MET A 299 33.71 -14.26 12.62
CA MET A 299 32.34 -14.08 12.15
C MET A 299 31.95 -12.61 12.00
N PHE A 300 31.06 -12.33 11.05
CA PHE A 300 30.33 -11.08 11.00
C PHE A 300 29.21 -11.09 12.05
N SER A 301 29.43 -10.36 13.14
CA SER A 301 28.51 -10.27 14.28
C SER A 301 28.73 -8.98 15.07
N ASP A 302 27.83 -8.67 15.99
CA ASP A 302 27.95 -7.48 16.84
C ASP A 302 29.15 -7.53 17.80
N THR A 303 29.66 -8.73 18.12
CA THR A 303 30.77 -8.92 19.07
C THR A 303 32.13 -9.10 18.42
N SER A 304 32.15 -9.42 17.12
CA SER A 304 33.35 -9.74 16.36
C SER A 304 33.53 -8.71 15.23
N ILE A 305 33.36 -9.10 13.96
CA ILE A 305 33.46 -8.19 12.83
C ILE A 305 32.10 -7.52 12.60
N GLN A 306 31.98 -6.26 13.02
CA GLN A 306 30.71 -5.56 12.99
C GLN A 306 30.37 -5.00 11.60
N LEU A 307 29.14 -5.27 11.15
CA LEU A 307 28.54 -4.65 9.97
C LEU A 307 27.29 -3.86 10.40
N GLN A 308 27.51 -2.67 10.94
CA GLN A 308 26.41 -1.84 11.45
C GLN A 308 25.74 -1.02 10.34
N PRO A 309 24.40 -0.92 10.31
CA PRO A 309 23.68 -0.09 9.35
C PRO A 309 23.66 1.39 9.78
N VAL A 310 24.83 2.06 9.74
CA VAL A 310 25.04 3.43 10.25
C VAL A 310 24.05 4.44 9.65
N PHE A 311 23.71 4.32 8.36
CA PHE A 311 22.73 5.20 7.73
C PHE A 311 21.32 5.03 8.28
N ALA A 312 20.89 3.80 8.59
CA ALA A 312 19.59 3.55 9.20
C ALA A 312 19.54 4.10 10.63
N GLN A 313 20.60 3.91 11.40
CA GLN A 313 20.74 4.48 12.74
C GLN A 313 20.70 6.02 12.72
N TRP A 314 21.37 6.64 11.74
CA TRP A 314 21.33 8.10 11.55
C TRP A 314 19.91 8.61 11.25
N ILE A 315 19.16 7.93 10.39
CA ILE A 315 17.75 8.26 10.12
C ILE A 315 16.91 8.11 11.39
N GLN A 316 17.08 7.00 12.13
CA GLN A 316 16.38 6.76 13.39
C GLN A 316 16.66 7.88 14.41
N ASN A 317 17.91 8.30 14.56
CA ASN A 317 18.29 9.39 15.45
C ASN A 317 17.67 10.72 15.01
N THR A 318 17.64 10.99 13.70
CA THR A 318 17.01 12.19 13.15
C THR A 318 15.52 12.23 13.44
N HIS A 319 14.81 11.10 13.31
CA HIS A 319 13.39 10.99 13.62
C HIS A 319 13.11 11.03 15.13
N ALA A 320 13.95 10.41 15.95
CA ALA A 320 13.83 10.44 17.41
C ALA A 320 14.00 11.86 17.97
N LEU A 321 14.89 12.65 17.37
CA LEU A 321 15.15 14.04 17.75
C LEU A 321 14.22 15.06 17.07
N ALA A 322 13.31 14.64 16.18
CA ALA A 322 12.45 15.54 15.44
C ALA A 322 11.46 16.35 16.33
N PRO A 323 10.77 15.74 17.32
CA PRO A 323 9.83 16.47 18.17
C PRO A 323 10.50 17.65 18.87
N ARG A 324 9.87 18.81 18.83
CA ARG A 324 10.37 20.07 19.44
C ARG A 324 11.63 20.67 18.80
N ALA A 325 12.22 20.02 17.79
CA ALA A 325 13.33 20.55 17.01
C ALA A 325 12.88 20.87 15.57
N THR A 326 12.86 19.86 14.69
CA THR A 326 12.42 20.02 13.30
C THR A 326 10.91 19.95 13.14
N THR A 327 10.19 19.43 14.15
CA THR A 327 8.72 19.46 14.25
C THR A 327 8.26 20.06 15.58
N PRO A 328 8.26 21.40 15.75
CA PRO A 328 7.94 22.07 17.02
C PRO A 328 6.53 21.77 17.56
N GLY A 329 5.57 21.47 16.67
CA GLY A 329 4.19 21.15 17.05
C GLY A 329 3.96 19.71 17.52
N ALA A 330 4.90 18.79 17.28
CA ALA A 330 4.76 17.38 17.67
C ALA A 330 5.31 17.13 19.08
N THR A 331 4.64 16.28 19.86
CA THR A 331 5.03 16.00 21.26
C THR A 331 5.81 14.69 21.46
N ALA A 332 5.74 13.73 20.52
CA ALA A 332 6.46 12.45 20.61
C ALA A 332 6.98 11.94 19.24
N SER A 333 8.00 11.07 19.26
CA SER A 333 8.59 10.40 18.08
C SER A 333 7.96 9.02 17.81
N THR A 334 8.11 8.50 16.59
CA THR A 334 7.59 7.17 16.18
C THR A 334 8.43 6.01 16.73
N SER A 335 7.82 4.82 16.81
CA SER A 335 8.33 3.63 17.52
C SER A 335 9.55 2.94 16.86
N LEU A 336 10.26 2.12 17.66
CA LEU A 336 11.61 1.57 17.40
C LEU A 336 11.63 0.12 16.82
N THR A 337 10.60 -0.31 16.08
CA THR A 337 10.45 -1.74 15.70
C THR A 337 10.87 -2.05 14.26
N TRP A 338 12.12 -1.80 13.86
CA TRP A 338 12.62 -2.25 12.55
C TRP A 338 13.73 -3.30 12.71
N GLY A 339 13.37 -4.60 12.65
CA GLY A 339 14.34 -5.69 12.47
C GLY A 339 13.82 -7.10 12.74
N CYS A 340 13.70 -7.94 11.69
CA CYS A 340 14.26 -9.30 11.54
C CYS A 340 13.40 -10.29 10.68
N GLU A 341 14.11 -11.05 9.83
CA GLU A 341 13.74 -12.13 8.87
C GLU A 341 13.68 -13.54 9.55
N ARG A 342 13.52 -14.73 8.92
CA ARG A 342 12.66 -15.39 7.89
C ARG A 342 13.20 -16.85 7.67
N GLY A 343 12.35 -17.88 7.45
CA GLY A 343 12.67 -19.19 6.76
C GLY A 343 12.48 -20.51 7.58
N TYR A 344 12.26 -21.74 7.05
CA TYR A 344 11.61 -22.36 5.86
C TYR A 344 11.44 -23.90 6.12
N TRP A 345 10.63 -24.62 5.32
CA TRP A 345 10.21 -26.05 5.45
C TRP A 345 10.81 -27.02 4.38
N LYS A 346 10.65 -28.35 4.57
CA LYS A 346 10.70 -29.45 3.55
C LYS A 346 10.05 -30.72 4.16
N GLU A 347 9.45 -31.71 3.48
CA GLU A 347 9.04 -32.00 2.09
C GLU A 347 8.04 -33.20 2.12
N LEU A 348 7.39 -33.50 0.98
CA LEU A 348 6.19 -34.34 0.81
C LEU A 348 6.46 -35.72 0.13
N ILE A 349 5.45 -36.60 0.27
CA ILE A 349 5.20 -37.99 -0.18
C ILE A 349 4.85 -38.14 -1.69
N GLU A 350 5.04 -39.34 -2.26
CA GLU A 350 4.38 -39.80 -3.50
C GLU A 350 3.78 -41.21 -3.36
N SER A 351 2.55 -41.42 -3.86
CA SER A 351 2.07 -42.65 -4.53
C SER A 351 0.55 -42.56 -4.73
N ILE A 352 0.05 -42.70 -5.98
CA ILE A 352 -1.26 -43.25 -6.41
C ILE A 352 -1.52 -42.80 -7.87
N ILE A 353 -0.92 -43.49 -8.85
CA ILE A 353 -1.37 -43.50 -10.27
C ILE A 353 -1.33 -44.94 -10.79
N TRP A 354 -1.92 -45.86 -10.02
CA TRP A 354 -2.03 -47.26 -10.44
C TRP A 354 -3.46 -47.81 -10.46
N ALA A 355 -4.42 -47.14 -9.80
CA ALA A 355 -5.76 -47.70 -9.60
C ALA A 355 -6.79 -47.44 -10.74
N HIS A 356 -6.54 -46.51 -11.67
CA HIS A 356 -7.60 -46.08 -12.60
C HIS A 356 -7.76 -46.92 -13.88
N ASN A 357 -6.83 -47.82 -14.19
CA ASN A 357 -6.91 -48.63 -15.42
C ASN A 357 -7.77 -49.90 -15.30
N LYS A 358 -8.42 -50.17 -14.15
CA LYS A 358 -9.13 -51.44 -13.92
C LYS A 358 -10.66 -51.39 -14.00
N LEU A 359 -11.29 -50.21 -14.13
CA LEU A 359 -12.75 -50.05 -13.96
C LEU A 359 -13.57 -49.58 -15.18
N LYS A 360 -13.01 -49.54 -16.39
CA LYS A 360 -13.74 -49.31 -17.67
C LYS A 360 -14.81 -48.18 -17.66
N ALA A 361 -14.51 -47.03 -17.06
CA ALA A 361 -15.41 -45.86 -17.01
C ALA A 361 -14.84 -44.68 -17.83
N ALA A 362 -14.53 -44.91 -19.11
CA ALA A 362 -13.93 -43.86 -19.95
C ALA A 362 -15.00 -42.83 -20.41
N PRO A 363 -14.75 -41.51 -20.27
CA PRO A 363 -15.70 -40.46 -20.66
C PRO A 363 -15.79 -40.24 -22.18
N ALA A 364 -16.89 -39.62 -22.64
CA ALA A 364 -17.14 -39.31 -24.06
C ALA A 364 -16.25 -38.19 -24.63
N THR A 365 -15.79 -37.26 -23.78
CA THR A 365 -14.76 -36.29 -24.14
C THR A 365 -13.38 -36.91 -23.95
N GLN A 366 -12.54 -36.85 -24.99
CA GLN A 366 -11.19 -37.42 -24.90
C GLN A 366 -10.37 -36.69 -23.81
N PRO A 367 -9.82 -37.41 -22.82
CA PRO A 367 -8.94 -36.80 -21.84
C PRO A 367 -7.66 -36.35 -22.53
N ARG A 368 -7.34 -35.06 -22.39
CA ARG A 368 -6.08 -34.49 -22.88
C ARG A 368 -5.23 -34.06 -21.68
N ALA A 369 -3.93 -34.25 -21.80
CA ALA A 369 -2.99 -33.64 -20.86
C ALA A 369 -3.07 -32.11 -20.95
N LEU A 370 -2.66 -31.44 -19.87
CA LEU A 370 -2.53 -29.98 -19.84
C LEU A 370 -1.54 -29.52 -20.91
N SER A 371 -1.78 -28.36 -21.52
CA SER A 371 -0.77 -27.72 -22.38
C SER A 371 0.46 -27.31 -21.58
N ILE A 372 1.60 -27.05 -22.23
CA ILE A 372 2.85 -26.63 -21.55
C ILE A 372 2.61 -25.38 -20.68
N ILE A 373 1.88 -24.39 -21.19
CA ILE A 373 1.56 -23.15 -20.46
C ILE A 373 0.65 -23.46 -19.28
N GLN A 374 -0.38 -24.29 -19.48
CA GLN A 374 -1.29 -24.69 -18.40
C GLN A 374 -0.57 -25.51 -17.32
N GLY A 375 0.33 -26.43 -17.69
CA GLY A 375 1.13 -27.21 -16.75
C GLY A 375 2.01 -26.32 -15.88
N ARG A 376 2.71 -25.35 -16.49
CA ARG A 376 3.50 -24.35 -15.74
C ARG A 376 2.63 -23.48 -14.83
N ALA A 377 1.45 -23.04 -15.31
CA ALA A 377 0.51 -22.25 -14.52
C ALA A 377 -0.05 -23.03 -13.33
N VAL A 378 -0.42 -24.31 -13.52
CA VAL A 378 -0.87 -25.20 -12.45
C VAL A 378 0.26 -25.43 -11.44
N GLY A 379 1.49 -25.68 -11.92
CA GLY A 379 2.67 -25.86 -11.07
C GLY A 379 2.95 -24.66 -10.18
N VAL A 380 3.04 -23.45 -10.76
CA VAL A 380 3.28 -22.22 -9.97
C VAL A 380 2.13 -21.92 -9.00
N THR A 381 0.89 -22.20 -9.40
CA THR A 381 -0.28 -22.02 -8.52
C THR A 381 -0.18 -22.89 -7.28
N HIS A 382 0.13 -24.19 -7.43
CA HIS A 382 0.27 -25.10 -6.29
C HIS A 382 1.52 -24.80 -5.46
N TYR A 383 2.62 -24.40 -6.11
CA TYR A 383 3.83 -23.99 -5.41
C TYR A 383 3.58 -22.77 -4.50
N LEU A 384 2.93 -21.73 -5.03
CA LEU A 384 2.59 -20.54 -4.27
C LEU A 384 1.55 -20.84 -3.18
N LEU A 385 0.48 -21.56 -3.52
CA LEU A 385 -0.56 -21.93 -2.55
C LEU A 385 0.05 -22.75 -1.40
N GLY A 386 0.84 -23.77 -1.71
CA GLY A 386 1.50 -24.60 -0.71
C GLY A 386 2.44 -23.78 0.17
N GLY A 387 3.37 -23.03 -0.42
CA GLY A 387 4.32 -22.21 0.34
C GLY A 387 3.65 -21.15 1.23
N ILE A 388 2.66 -20.44 0.69
CA ILE A 388 1.93 -19.41 1.44
C ILE A 388 1.07 -20.03 2.53
N ALA A 389 0.31 -21.09 2.25
CA ALA A 389 -0.55 -21.74 3.23
C ALA A 389 0.25 -22.38 4.36
N THR A 390 1.38 -23.02 4.06
CA THR A 390 2.29 -23.59 5.06
C THR A 390 2.86 -22.49 5.96
N THR A 391 3.31 -21.37 5.39
CA THR A 391 3.81 -20.22 6.17
C THR A 391 2.71 -19.59 7.02
N TRP A 392 1.51 -19.44 6.46
CA TRP A 392 0.34 -18.91 7.17
C TRP A 392 -0.04 -19.78 8.36
N ALA A 393 -0.14 -21.10 8.18
CA ALA A 393 -0.46 -22.04 9.26
C ALA A 393 0.61 -22.00 10.36
N PHE A 394 1.89 -21.95 9.97
CA PHE A 394 3.00 -21.82 10.91
C PHE A 394 2.93 -20.52 11.72
N PHE A 395 2.79 -19.37 11.06
CA PHE A 395 2.69 -18.07 11.72
C PHE A 395 1.50 -18.00 12.65
N LEU A 396 0.33 -18.42 12.19
CA LEU A 396 -0.90 -18.39 12.97
C LEU A 396 -0.79 -19.28 14.21
N ALA A 397 -0.37 -20.55 14.05
CA ALA A 397 -0.23 -21.47 15.17
C ALA A 397 0.83 -21.00 16.17
N ARG A 398 1.96 -20.48 15.68
CA ARG A 398 3.03 -19.97 16.54
C ARG A 398 2.58 -18.75 17.33
N ILE A 399 2.01 -17.75 16.66
CA ILE A 399 1.72 -16.46 17.29
C ILE A 399 0.56 -16.55 18.28
N ILE A 400 -0.45 -17.38 18.01
CA ILE A 400 -1.55 -17.64 18.96
C ILE A 400 -1.04 -18.35 20.22
N ALA A 401 0.02 -19.15 20.11
CA ALA A 401 0.56 -19.89 21.25
C ALA A 401 1.48 -19.04 22.15
N VAL A 402 2.03 -17.92 21.65
CA VAL A 402 3.06 -17.13 22.37
C VAL A 402 2.77 -15.64 22.50
N GLY A 403 1.78 -15.12 21.78
CA GLY A 403 1.28 -13.76 21.90
C GLY A 403 -0.01 -13.73 22.69
#